data_AF-A0A518WGK4-F1
#
_entry.id   AF-A0A518WGK4-F1
#
_cell.length_a   1.000
_cell.length_b   1.000
_cell.length_c   1.000
_cell.angle_alpha   90.00
_cell.angle_beta   90.00
_cell.angle_gamma   90.00
#
_symmetry.space_group_name_H-M   'P 1'
#
loop_
_entity.id
_entity.type
_entity.pdbx_description
1 polymer ?
#
loop_
_entity_poly.entity_id
_entity_poly.type
_entity_poly.pdbx_seq_one_letter_code
_entity_poly.pdbx_strand_id
1 'polypeptide(L)'
;MPRAGLTTDAVVARGAYLLEAHPHDELTLAALAESLGVRVPSLYKHIDGLPGLRRGIMLRAKANLSTTLAEACVGRARDDAVRSLATAYRRWAQQNPAQYPMTIRAPAPDDAEDRRVSDAAVQVVYRVLAGYRLLGDDAVDATRLLRTVIHGFVSLETAGAFALAADLERSYDRAVDSVVSALENWKGR
;
A
#
# COMPACT_ATOMS: atom_id res chain seq x y z
N MET A 1 -30.99 -19.88 -12.20
CA MET A 1 -30.41 -18.95 -11.21
C MET A 1 -29.83 -17.76 -11.98
N PRO A 2 -30.34 -16.52 -11.82
CA PRO A 2 -29.72 -15.37 -12.45
C PRO A 2 -28.35 -15.18 -11.80
N ARG A 3 -27.28 -15.28 -12.59
CA ARG A 3 -25.92 -15.02 -12.11
C ARG A 3 -25.91 -13.62 -11.51
N ALA A 4 -25.54 -13.49 -10.23
CA ALA A 4 -25.22 -12.19 -9.65
C ALA A 4 -24.31 -11.45 -10.64
N GLY A 5 -24.74 -10.27 -11.08
CA GLY A 5 -24.13 -9.57 -12.20
C GLY A 5 -22.63 -9.39 -11.95
N LEU A 6 -21.82 -9.81 -12.91
CA LEU A 6 -20.39 -9.56 -12.88
C LEU A 6 -20.16 -8.04 -12.84
N THR A 7 -19.34 -7.56 -11.91
CA THR A 7 -18.95 -6.15 -11.79
C THR A 7 -17.44 -5.99 -11.92
N THR A 8 -16.99 -4.79 -12.29
CA THR A 8 -15.55 -4.49 -12.34
C THR A 8 -14.88 -4.70 -11.00
N ASP A 9 -15.52 -4.28 -9.91
CA ASP A 9 -15.01 -4.48 -8.55
C ASP A 9 -14.87 -5.95 -8.18
N ALA A 10 -15.86 -6.79 -8.54
CA ALA A 10 -15.79 -8.23 -8.28
C ALA A 10 -14.66 -8.91 -9.07
N VAL A 11 -14.48 -8.52 -10.34
CA VAL A 11 -13.39 -9.02 -11.20
C VAL A 11 -12.03 -8.63 -10.62
N VAL A 12 -11.85 -7.36 -10.26
CA VAL A 12 -10.60 -6.84 -9.70
C VAL A 12 -10.30 -7.44 -8.33
N ALA A 13 -11.29 -7.51 -7.43
CA ALA A 13 -11.13 -8.10 -6.11
C ALA A 13 -10.76 -9.58 -6.19
N ARG A 14 -11.35 -10.33 -7.12
CA ARG A 14 -11.00 -11.73 -7.33
C ARG A 14 -9.61 -11.90 -7.91
N GLY A 15 -9.20 -11.04 -8.84
CA GLY A 15 -7.83 -11.02 -9.34
C GLY A 15 -6.79 -10.71 -8.25
N ALA A 16 -7.08 -9.74 -7.38
CA ALA A 16 -6.25 -9.41 -6.22
C ALA A 16 -6.11 -10.60 -5.27
N TYR A 17 -7.22 -11.29 -4.96
CA TYR A 17 -7.21 -12.51 -4.16
C TYR A 17 -6.33 -13.60 -4.79
N LEU A 18 -6.42 -13.81 -6.11
CA LEU A 18 -5.62 -14.84 -6.79
C LEU A 18 -4.11 -14.59 -6.69
N LEU A 19 -3.68 -13.32 -6.74
CA LEU A 19 -2.26 -12.96 -6.56
C LEU A 19 -1.71 -13.38 -5.19
N GLU A 20 -2.50 -13.20 -4.13
CA GLU A 20 -2.06 -13.56 -2.78
C GLU A 20 -2.21 -15.06 -2.50
N ALA A 21 -3.25 -15.70 -3.05
CA ALA A 21 -3.51 -17.11 -2.84
C ALA A 21 -2.51 -18.02 -3.60
N HIS A 22 -1.97 -17.55 -4.73
CA HIS A 22 -1.06 -18.31 -5.59
C HIS A 22 0.16 -17.44 -5.99
N PRO A 23 1.05 -17.10 -5.04
CA PRO A 23 2.12 -16.12 -5.26
C PRO A 23 3.19 -16.57 -6.27
N HIS A 24 3.23 -17.87 -6.61
CA HIS A 24 4.15 -18.43 -7.59
C HIS A 24 3.54 -18.59 -8.98
N ASP A 25 2.22 -18.42 -9.11
CA ASP A 25 1.50 -18.61 -10.36
C ASP A 25 1.36 -17.28 -11.10
N GLU A 26 1.44 -17.32 -12.43
CA GLU A 26 1.11 -16.14 -13.22
C GLU A 26 -0.40 -15.88 -13.19
N LEU A 27 -0.79 -14.64 -12.87
CA LEU A 27 -2.17 -14.20 -13.00
C LEU A 27 -2.60 -14.21 -14.46
N THR A 28 -3.55 -15.09 -14.81
CA THR A 28 -4.12 -15.18 -16.16
C THR A 28 -5.63 -14.89 -16.18
N LEU A 29 -6.14 -14.43 -17.32
CA LEU A 29 -7.58 -14.23 -17.52
C LEU A 29 -8.37 -15.55 -17.51
N ALA A 30 -7.73 -16.66 -17.89
CA ALA A 30 -8.33 -18.00 -17.84
C ALA A 30 -8.58 -18.42 -16.38
N ALA A 31 -7.54 -18.37 -15.54
CA ALA A 31 -7.65 -18.68 -14.11
C ALA A 31 -8.66 -17.77 -13.41
N LEU A 32 -8.69 -16.48 -13.77
CA LEU A 32 -9.68 -15.54 -13.23
C LEU A 32 -11.12 -15.91 -13.64
N ALA A 33 -11.36 -16.21 -14.92
CA ALA A 33 -12.69 -16.57 -15.41
C ALA A 33 -13.20 -17.87 -14.77
N GLU A 34 -12.33 -18.88 -14.67
CA GLU A 34 -12.60 -20.13 -13.97
C GLU A 34 -12.98 -19.88 -12.51
N SER A 35 -12.16 -19.10 -11.81
CA SER A 35 -12.35 -18.74 -10.40
C SER A 35 -13.64 -17.93 -10.14
N LEU A 36 -14.20 -17.29 -11.17
CA LEU A 36 -15.47 -16.56 -11.14
C LEU A 36 -16.66 -17.37 -11.69
N GLY A 37 -16.44 -18.57 -12.23
CA GLY A 37 -17.49 -19.38 -12.86
C GLY A 37 -18.09 -18.75 -14.14
N VAL A 38 -17.28 -17.98 -14.87
CA VAL A 38 -17.64 -17.29 -16.12
C VAL A 38 -16.71 -17.67 -17.26
N ARG A 39 -17.03 -17.24 -18.48
CA ARG A 39 -16.13 -17.42 -19.64
C ARG A 39 -15.24 -16.18 -19.79
N VAL A 40 -14.01 -16.37 -20.29
CA VAL A 40 -13.04 -15.27 -20.51
C VAL A 40 -13.65 -14.07 -21.28
N PRO A 41 -14.46 -14.24 -22.35
CA PRO A 41 -15.09 -13.11 -23.03
C PRO A 41 -15.96 -12.22 -22.14
N SER A 42 -16.53 -12.76 -21.06
CA SER A 42 -17.34 -11.98 -20.10
C SER A 42 -16.50 -10.97 -19.30
N LEU A 43 -15.19 -11.19 -19.16
CA LEU A 43 -14.30 -10.30 -18.42
C LEU A 43 -14.03 -8.99 -19.16
N TYR A 44 -13.98 -9.00 -20.49
CA TYR A 44 -13.63 -7.81 -21.29
C TYR A 44 -14.65 -6.68 -21.20
N LYS A 45 -15.87 -6.95 -20.72
CA LYS A 45 -16.85 -5.90 -20.38
C LYS A 45 -16.43 -5.08 -19.16
N HIS A 46 -15.51 -5.62 -18.33
CA HIS A 46 -15.14 -5.07 -17.03
C HIS A 46 -13.69 -4.62 -16.95
N ILE A 47 -12.80 -5.20 -17.76
CA ILE A 47 -11.37 -4.94 -17.75
C ILE A 47 -10.81 -4.91 -19.17
N ASP A 48 -9.82 -4.05 -19.40
CA ASP A 48 -9.05 -4.01 -20.64
C ASP A 48 -7.93 -5.06 -20.62
N GLY A 49 -8.33 -6.33 -20.65
CA GLY A 49 -7.44 -7.48 -20.55
C GLY A 49 -6.63 -7.51 -19.25
N LEU A 50 -5.47 -8.20 -19.31
CA LEU A 50 -4.59 -8.37 -18.17
C LEU A 50 -3.95 -7.05 -17.68
N PRO A 51 -3.55 -6.10 -18.56
CA PRO A 51 -3.09 -4.78 -18.12
C PRO A 51 -4.17 -4.01 -17.35
N GLY A 52 -5.41 -4.00 -17.85
CA GLY A 52 -6.55 -3.37 -17.17
C GLY A 52 -6.83 -3.99 -15.80
N LEU A 53 -6.74 -5.32 -15.69
CA LEU A 53 -6.85 -6.02 -14.41
C LEU A 53 -5.74 -5.62 -13.42
N ARG A 54 -4.48 -5.65 -13.86
CA ARG A 54 -3.33 -5.28 -13.01
C ARG A 54 -3.43 -3.83 -12.54
N ARG A 55 -3.87 -2.92 -13.40
CA ARG A 55 -4.17 -1.53 -13.03
C ARG A 55 -5.28 -1.46 -11.98
N GLY A 56 -6.38 -2.17 -12.17
CA GLY A 56 -7.49 -2.22 -11.21
C GLY A 56 -7.04 -2.72 -9.83
N ILE A 57 -6.25 -3.79 -9.79
CA ILE A 57 -5.68 -4.34 -8.56
C ILE A 57 -4.78 -3.31 -7.87
N MET A 58 -3.89 -2.66 -8.61
CA MET A 58 -3.02 -1.60 -8.09
C MET A 58 -3.82 -0.46 -7.46
N LEU A 59 -4.85 0.06 -8.15
CA LEU A 59 -5.69 1.14 -7.62
C LEU A 59 -6.41 0.73 -6.34
N ARG A 60 -6.99 -0.48 -6.34
CA ARG A 60 -7.62 -1.07 -5.16
C ARG A 60 -6.65 -1.20 -3.99
N ALA A 61 -5.42 -1.67 -4.25
CA ALA A 61 -4.39 -1.84 -3.24
C ALA A 61 -3.95 -0.48 -2.65
N LYS A 62 -3.72 0.53 -3.51
CA LYS A 62 -3.41 1.91 -3.06
C LYS A 62 -4.52 2.49 -2.19
N ALA A 63 -5.78 2.35 -2.61
CA ALA A 63 -6.94 2.83 -1.85
C ALA A 63 -7.11 2.10 -0.50
N ASN A 64 -6.92 0.78 -0.48
CA ASN A 64 -7.01 -0.01 0.74
C ASN A 64 -5.88 0.30 1.72
N LEU A 65 -4.64 0.46 1.24
CA LEU A 65 -3.51 0.93 2.05
C LEU A 65 -3.81 2.33 2.62
N SER A 66 -4.24 3.28 1.79
CA SER A 66 -4.60 4.64 2.24
C SER A 66 -5.64 4.63 3.36
N THR A 67 -6.69 3.81 3.20
CA THR A 67 -7.75 3.66 4.22
C THR A 67 -7.18 3.06 5.51
N THR A 68 -6.39 1.99 5.40
CA THR A 68 -5.74 1.33 6.54
C THR A 68 -4.87 2.30 7.34
N LEU A 69 -4.07 3.13 6.65
CA LEU A 69 -3.21 4.13 7.30
C LEU A 69 -4.04 5.24 7.94
N ALA A 70 -5.11 5.70 7.28
CA ALA A 70 -5.99 6.73 7.83
C ALA A 70 -6.67 6.27 9.12
N GLU A 71 -7.25 5.07 9.13
CA GLU A 71 -7.89 4.45 10.30
C GLU A 71 -6.89 4.26 11.44
N ALA A 72 -5.66 3.83 11.12
CA ALA A 72 -4.59 3.68 12.09
C ALA A 72 -4.12 5.00 12.71
N CYS A 73 -4.52 6.17 12.18
CA CYS A 73 -4.17 7.47 12.76
C CYS A 73 -5.33 8.13 13.53
N VAL A 74 -6.54 7.57 13.50
CA VAL A 74 -7.71 8.16 14.16
C VAL A 74 -7.47 8.28 15.67
N GLY A 75 -7.69 9.49 16.20
CA GLY A 75 -7.56 9.80 17.63
C GLY A 75 -6.11 9.85 18.14
N ARG A 76 -5.12 9.82 17.24
CA ARG A 76 -3.69 9.85 17.59
C ARG A 76 -3.03 11.11 17.06
N ALA A 77 -1.95 11.54 17.70
CA ALA A 77 -1.17 12.71 17.29
C ALA A 77 0.33 12.43 17.44
N ARG A 78 1.14 13.18 16.67
CA ARG A 78 2.62 13.15 16.75
C ARG A 78 3.15 11.71 16.77
N ASP A 79 3.92 11.35 17.79
CA ASP A 79 4.67 10.10 17.90
C ASP A 79 3.75 8.89 17.84
N ASP A 80 2.62 8.93 18.55
CA ASP A 80 1.64 7.84 18.56
C ASP A 80 1.03 7.62 17.17
N ALA A 81 0.82 8.71 16.41
CA ALA A 81 0.33 8.64 15.04
C ALA A 81 1.41 8.10 14.09
N VAL A 82 2.67 8.52 14.22
CA VAL A 82 3.79 8.00 13.41
C VAL A 82 3.98 6.50 13.65
N ARG A 83 4.02 6.08 14.92
CA ARG A 83 4.14 4.67 15.32
C ARG A 83 3.00 3.83 14.78
N SER A 84 1.76 4.28 14.98
CA SER A 84 0.59 3.54 14.50
C SER A 84 0.51 3.46 12.99
N LEU A 85 0.88 4.53 12.27
CA LEU A 85 1.00 4.53 10.82
C LEU A 85 2.03 3.52 10.34
N ALA A 86 3.22 3.50 10.95
CA ALA A 86 4.29 2.57 10.62
C ALA A 86 3.87 1.12 10.85
N THR A 87 3.35 0.79 12.03
CA THR A 87 2.83 -0.55 12.35
C THR A 87 1.75 -0.99 11.36
N ALA A 88 0.80 -0.12 11.03
CA ALA A 88 -0.26 -0.44 10.08
C ALA A 88 0.28 -0.65 8.66
N TYR A 89 1.25 0.15 8.22
CA TYR A 89 1.91 -0.01 6.94
C TYR A 89 2.61 -1.37 6.83
N ARG A 90 3.45 -1.72 7.82
CA ARG A 90 4.19 -2.99 7.83
C ARG A 90 3.24 -4.18 7.85
N ARG A 91 2.23 -4.16 8.73
CA ARG A 91 1.21 -5.21 8.81
C ARG A 91 0.47 -5.38 7.49
N TRP A 92 0.07 -4.28 6.86
CA TRP A 92 -0.64 -4.33 5.58
C TRP A 92 0.23 -4.98 4.49
N ALA A 93 1.51 -4.61 4.41
CA ALA A 93 2.42 -5.17 3.42
C ALA A 93 2.69 -6.67 3.67
N GLN A 94 2.82 -7.10 4.93
CA GLN A 94 2.97 -8.51 5.30
C GLN A 94 1.72 -9.35 4.97
N GLN A 95 0.53 -8.75 5.06
CA GLN A 95 -0.74 -9.40 4.72
C GLN A 95 -1.03 -9.41 3.22
N ASN A 96 -0.35 -8.55 2.45
CA ASN A 96 -0.57 -8.37 1.01
C ASN A 96 0.77 -8.38 0.24
N PRO A 97 1.62 -9.41 0.38
CA PRO A 97 2.97 -9.42 -0.18
C PRO A 97 2.99 -9.33 -1.71
N ALA A 98 1.99 -9.85 -2.42
CA ALA A 98 1.95 -9.77 -3.89
C ALA A 98 1.42 -8.42 -4.39
N GLN A 99 0.48 -7.80 -3.67
CA GLN A 99 -0.07 -6.48 -4.03
C GLN A 99 0.83 -5.32 -3.58
N TYR A 100 1.60 -5.48 -2.49
CA TYR A 100 2.43 -4.41 -1.93
C TYR A 100 3.40 -3.77 -2.94
N PRO A 101 4.17 -4.53 -3.75
CA PRO A 101 5.04 -3.94 -4.77
C PRO A 101 4.29 -3.06 -5.79
N MET A 102 2.99 -3.33 -6.02
CA MET A 102 2.17 -2.55 -6.94
C MET A 102 1.89 -1.13 -6.40
N THR A 103 1.87 -0.94 -5.07
CA THR A 103 1.53 0.36 -4.47
C THR A 103 2.69 1.36 -4.43
N ILE A 104 3.92 0.92 -4.69
CA ILE A 104 5.13 1.74 -4.52
C ILE A 104 5.40 2.67 -5.70
N ARG A 105 4.94 2.30 -6.90
CA ARG A 105 5.18 3.06 -8.13
C ARG A 105 4.49 4.42 -8.09
N ALA A 106 5.20 5.44 -8.58
CA ALA A 106 4.65 6.76 -8.80
C ALA A 106 3.42 6.67 -9.73
N PRO A 107 2.40 7.52 -9.50
CA PRO A 107 1.21 7.49 -10.33
C PRO A 107 1.55 7.81 -11.79
N ALA A 108 0.85 7.18 -12.74
CA ALA A 108 1.07 7.46 -14.16
C ALA A 108 0.68 8.93 -14.50
N PRO A 109 1.48 9.66 -15.32
CA PRO A 109 1.23 11.08 -15.64
C PRO A 109 -0.12 11.39 -16.27
N ASP A 110 -0.75 10.43 -16.96
CA ASP A 110 -2.05 10.60 -17.62
C ASP A 110 -3.19 9.81 -16.94
N ASP A 111 -2.95 9.31 -15.72
CA ASP A 111 -3.93 8.57 -14.95
C ASP A 111 -4.42 9.37 -13.73
N ALA A 112 -5.53 10.09 -13.90
CA ALA A 112 -6.11 10.91 -12.85
C ALA A 112 -6.57 10.10 -11.63
N GLU A 113 -7.03 8.87 -11.85
CA GLU A 113 -7.50 8.01 -10.77
C GLU A 113 -6.34 7.46 -9.95
N ASP A 114 -5.25 7.07 -10.61
CA ASP A 114 -4.01 6.65 -9.95
C ASP A 114 -3.41 7.78 -9.10
N ARG A 115 -3.37 9.01 -9.65
CA ARG A 115 -2.99 10.20 -8.88
C ARG A 115 -3.86 10.37 -7.64
N ARG A 116 -5.19 10.33 -7.80
CA ARG A 116 -6.14 10.52 -6.70
C ARG A 116 -5.91 9.52 -5.55
N VAL A 117 -5.76 8.23 -5.85
CA VAL A 117 -5.55 7.21 -4.80
C VAL A 117 -4.14 7.27 -4.20
N SER A 118 -3.12 7.64 -4.98
CA SER A 118 -1.77 7.87 -4.46
C SER A 118 -1.72 9.09 -3.53
N ASP A 119 -2.36 10.19 -3.91
CA ASP A 119 -2.41 11.42 -3.11
C ASP A 119 -3.11 11.18 -1.78
N ALA A 120 -4.20 10.38 -1.76
CA ALA A 120 -4.91 10.06 -0.52
C ALA A 120 -3.99 9.43 0.55
N ALA A 121 -3.08 8.52 0.16
CA ALA A 121 -2.11 7.93 1.09
C ALA A 121 -1.08 8.96 1.58
N VAL A 122 -0.56 9.80 0.68
CA VAL A 122 0.40 10.86 1.03
C VAL A 122 -0.24 11.89 1.98
N GLN A 123 -1.51 12.23 1.77
CA GLN A 123 -2.23 13.18 2.63
C GLN A 123 -2.46 12.65 4.06
N VAL A 124 -2.51 11.33 4.27
CA VAL A 124 -2.49 10.78 5.64
C VAL A 124 -1.15 11.12 6.30
N VAL A 125 -0.04 10.90 5.60
CA VAL A 125 1.31 11.19 6.12
C VAL A 125 1.48 12.68 6.41
N TYR A 126 1.10 13.57 5.49
CA TYR A 126 1.16 15.02 5.73
C TYR A 126 0.35 15.46 6.95
N ARG A 127 -0.84 14.88 7.17
CA ARG A 127 -1.64 15.18 8.38
C ARG A 127 -0.96 14.74 9.67
N VAL A 128 -0.28 13.60 9.66
CA VAL A 128 0.53 13.16 10.81
C VAL A 128 1.71 14.11 11.05
N LEU A 129 2.44 14.47 9.99
CA LEU A 129 3.61 15.35 10.08
C LEU A 129 3.26 16.80 10.45
N ALA A 130 2.06 17.27 10.14
CA ALA A 130 1.55 18.57 10.60
C ALA A 130 1.54 18.68 12.13
N GLY A 131 1.43 17.56 12.86
CA GLY A 131 1.58 17.53 14.32
C GLY A 131 2.96 17.97 14.83
N TYR A 132 3.98 17.89 13.99
CA TYR A 132 5.35 18.38 14.25
C TYR A 132 5.59 19.79 13.69
N ARG A 133 4.54 20.45 13.17
CA ARG A 133 4.62 21.75 12.48
C ARG A 133 5.50 21.74 11.22
N LEU A 134 5.68 20.57 10.60
CA LEU A 134 6.38 20.43 9.33
C LEU A 134 5.42 20.77 8.19
N LEU A 135 5.78 21.78 7.41
CA LEU A 135 4.99 22.34 6.31
C LEU A 135 5.90 22.58 5.09
N GLY A 136 5.32 22.75 3.90
CA GLY A 136 6.09 23.04 2.68
C GLY A 136 7.16 21.98 2.39
N ASP A 137 8.36 22.43 2.05
CA ASP A 137 9.48 21.54 1.67
C ASP A 137 9.91 20.63 2.83
N ASP A 138 9.87 21.12 4.08
CA ASP A 138 10.16 20.29 5.26
C ASP A 138 9.18 19.11 5.40
N ALA A 139 7.89 19.33 5.09
CA ALA A 139 6.90 18.24 5.10
C ALA A 139 7.19 17.20 4.00
N VAL A 140 7.63 17.65 2.82
CA VAL A 140 8.02 16.77 1.71
C VAL A 140 9.23 15.93 2.10
N ASP A 141 10.26 16.55 2.65
CA ASP A 141 11.50 15.86 3.03
C ASP A 141 11.28 14.90 4.21
N ALA A 142 10.49 15.29 5.21
CA ALA A 142 10.10 14.42 6.30
C ALA A 142 9.23 13.23 5.84
N THR A 143 8.32 13.46 4.87
CA THR A 143 7.53 12.39 4.24
C THR A 143 8.42 11.38 3.53
N ARG A 144 9.43 11.87 2.78
CA ARG A 144 10.41 11.02 2.10
C ARG A 144 11.24 10.22 3.11
N LEU A 145 11.69 10.84 4.20
CA LEU A 145 12.42 10.14 5.27
C LEU A 145 11.58 9.00 5.87
N LEU A 146 10.38 9.33 6.37
CA LEU A 146 9.50 8.36 7.02
C LEU A 146 9.17 7.20 6.07
N ARG A 147 8.77 7.52 4.84
CA ARG A 147 8.44 6.51 3.82
C ARG A 147 9.65 5.64 3.49
N THR A 148 10.85 6.21 3.38
CA THR A 148 12.08 5.47 3.06
C THR A 148 12.41 4.46 4.14
N VAL A 149 12.35 4.86 5.42
CA VAL A 149 12.64 3.96 6.54
C VAL A 149 11.64 2.81 6.60
N ILE A 150 10.34 3.12 6.54
CA ILE A 150 9.28 2.10 6.57
C ILE A 150 9.39 1.17 5.35
N HIS A 151 9.43 1.73 4.14
CA HIS A 151 9.48 0.97 2.89
C HIS A 151 10.73 0.09 2.82
N GLY A 152 11.90 0.66 3.16
CA GLY A 152 13.17 -0.06 3.14
C GLY A 152 13.18 -1.26 4.08
N PHE A 153 12.70 -1.08 5.32
CA PHE A 153 12.59 -2.17 6.27
C PHE A 153 11.63 -3.26 5.78
N VAL A 154 10.42 -2.88 5.37
CA VAL A 154 9.39 -3.83 4.90
C VAL A 154 9.85 -4.56 3.64
N SER A 155 10.48 -3.85 2.69
CA SER A 155 11.00 -4.45 1.46
C SER A 155 12.04 -5.53 1.77
N LEU A 156 13.02 -5.23 2.63
CA LEU A 156 14.03 -6.19 3.07
C LEU A 156 13.43 -7.36 3.85
N GLU A 157 12.46 -7.09 4.73
CA GLU A 157 11.75 -8.12 5.49
C GLU A 157 10.99 -9.08 4.58
N THR A 158 10.16 -8.56 3.67
CA THR A 158 9.36 -9.36 2.73
C THR A 158 10.22 -10.15 1.74
N ALA A 159 11.44 -9.70 1.46
CA ALA A 159 12.42 -10.42 0.64
C ALA A 159 13.23 -11.46 1.43
N GLY A 160 12.99 -11.61 2.74
CA GLY A 160 13.75 -12.53 3.60
C GLY A 160 15.21 -12.13 3.80
N ALA A 161 15.55 -10.85 3.64
CA ALA A 161 16.94 -10.37 3.64
C ALA A 161 17.56 -10.21 5.04
N PHE A 162 16.75 -10.25 6.10
CA PHE A 162 17.24 -10.12 7.48
C PHE A 162 17.70 -11.47 8.05
N ALA A 163 18.98 -11.81 7.80
CA ALA A 163 19.60 -13.06 8.26
C ALA A 163 20.37 -12.94 9.60
N LEU A 164 20.51 -11.73 10.15
CA LEU A 164 21.20 -11.51 11.42
C LEU A 164 20.33 -11.95 12.60
N ALA A 165 20.94 -12.54 13.64
CA ALA A 165 20.24 -13.03 14.83
C ALA A 165 19.79 -11.88 15.74
N ALA A 166 18.70 -11.22 15.37
CA ALA A 166 18.00 -10.24 16.19
C ALA A 166 16.50 -10.30 15.91
N ASP A 167 15.70 -9.95 16.92
CA ASP A 167 14.26 -9.83 16.76
C ASP A 167 13.89 -8.70 15.77
N LEU A 168 13.02 -9.01 14.82
CA LEU A 168 12.61 -8.09 13.76
C LEU A 168 11.69 -7.01 14.29
N GLU A 169 10.79 -7.34 15.22
CA GLU A 169 9.88 -6.36 15.82
C GLU A 169 10.67 -5.27 16.54
N ARG A 170 11.58 -5.66 17.42
CA ARG A 170 12.50 -4.74 18.11
C ARG A 170 13.31 -3.89 17.13
N SER A 171 13.79 -4.47 16.03
CA SER A 171 14.57 -3.73 15.04
C SER A 171 13.72 -2.71 14.29
N TYR A 172 12.47 -3.06 13.99
CA TYR A 172 11.50 -2.17 13.37
C TYR A 172 11.12 -1.01 14.29
N ASP A 173 10.78 -1.31 15.55
CA ASP A 173 10.43 -0.30 16.54
C ASP A 173 11.58 0.70 16.71
N ARG A 174 12.82 0.23 16.84
CA ARG A 174 13.99 1.14 16.93
C ARG A 174 14.16 2.01 15.69
N ALA A 175 13.86 1.50 14.51
CA ALA A 175 13.91 2.30 13.28
C ALA A 175 12.84 3.40 13.27
N VAL A 176 11.60 3.07 13.68
CA VAL A 176 10.50 4.03 13.80
C VAL A 176 10.79 5.08 14.87
N ASP A 177 11.31 4.68 16.03
CA ASP A 177 11.67 5.57 17.14
C ASP A 177 12.77 6.57 16.75
N SER A 178 13.71 6.10 15.92
CA SER A 178 14.76 6.95 15.36
C SER A 178 14.17 8.00 14.42
N VAL A 179 13.15 7.65 13.63
CA VAL A 179 12.43 8.62 12.80
C VAL A 179 11.64 9.60 13.65
N VAL A 180 10.89 9.14 14.65
CA VAL A 180 10.16 10.00 15.60
C VAL A 180 11.11 11.03 16.22
N SER A 181 12.24 10.57 16.75
CA SER A 181 13.27 11.44 17.34
C SER A 181 13.81 12.47 16.32
N ALA A 182 14.00 12.07 15.06
CA ALA A 182 14.43 12.97 14.00
C ALA A 182 13.36 14.03 13.65
N LEU A 183 12.08 13.65 13.64
CA LEU A 183 10.96 14.56 13.38
C LEU A 183 10.79 15.59 14.51
N GLU A 184 10.97 15.18 15.77
CA GLU A 184 10.94 16.11 16.91
C GLU A 184 12.06 17.16 16.88
N ASN A 185 13.23 16.75 16.38
CA ASN A 185 14.43 17.59 16.33
C ASN A 185 14.67 18.15 14.93
N TRP A 186 13.63 18.21 14.09
CA TRP A 186 13.76 18.65 12.70
C TRP A 186 14.23 20.11 12.65
N LYS A 187 15.37 20.34 11.98
CA LYS A 187 15.88 21.68 11.72
C LYS A 187 15.48 22.05 10.30
N GLY A 188 14.47 22.92 10.19
CA GLY A 188 14.11 23.52 8.90
C GLY A 188 15.32 24.23 8.30
N ARG A 189 15.41 24.19 6.97
CA ARG A 189 16.43 24.93 6.22
C ARG A 189 15.90 26.27 5.74
#